data_AF-A0A1E3VPY7-F1
#
_entry.id   AF-A0A1E3VPY7-F1
#
_cell.length_a   1.000
_cell.length_b   1.000
_cell.length_c   1.000
_cell.angle_alpha   90.00
_cell.angle_beta   90.00
_cell.angle_gamma   90.00
#
_symmetry.space_group_name_H-M   'P 1'
#
loop_
_entity.id
_entity.type
_entity.pdbx_description
1 polymer ?
#
loop_
_entity_poly.entity_id
_entity_poly.type
_entity_poly.pdbx_seq_one_letter_code
_entity_poly.pdbx_strand_id
1 'polypeptide(L)' 'MEDIMPTIQSVPLSTFKPNPRNARTHSKKQIREIADSIAAFGFVMPILTDDNGMIIAGHGRLEAAKILGLRRRRQSFWTV' A
#
# COMPACT_ATOMS: atom_id res chain seq x y z
N MET A 1 22.96 -17.49 4.34
CA MET A 1 21.49 -17.39 4.29
C MET A 1 21.20 -15.93 4.51
N GLU A 2 21.11 -15.15 3.43
CA GLU A 2 20.85 -13.71 3.53
C GLU A 2 19.55 -13.51 4.31
N ASP A 3 19.62 -12.83 5.44
CA ASP A 3 18.45 -12.45 6.23
C ASP A 3 17.68 -11.39 5.43
N ILE A 4 16.69 -11.82 4.64
CA ILE A 4 15.80 -10.92 3.89
C ILE A 4 14.81 -10.33 4.90
N MET A 5 15.31 -9.40 5.72
CA MET A 5 14.49 -8.68 6.68
C MET A 5 13.65 -7.66 5.92
N PRO A 6 12.30 -7.74 5.99
CA PRO A 6 11.44 -6.77 5.32
C PRO A 6 11.72 -5.37 5.85
N THR A 7 12.19 -4.48 4.97
CA THR A 7 12.46 -3.09 5.32
C THR A 7 11.22 -2.24 5.04
N ILE A 8 10.83 -1.41 6.01
CA ILE A 8 9.75 -0.44 5.85
C ILE A 8 10.36 0.91 5.43
N GLN A 9 9.98 1.40 4.25
CA GLN A 9 10.45 2.68 3.72
C GLN A 9 9.30 3.63 3.44
N SER A 10 9.55 4.94 3.54
CA SER A 10 8.57 5.97 3.18
C SER A 10 8.78 6.44 1.73
N VAL A 11 7.95 5.98 0.79
CA VAL A 11 8.06 6.29 -0.65
C VAL A 11 6.90 7.14 -1.18
N PRO A 12 7.07 7.86 -2.31
CA PRO A 12 5.97 8.56 -2.98
C PRO A 12 4.86 7.61 -3.45
N LEU A 13 3.60 8.08 -3.48
CA LEU A 13 2.50 7.26 -4.00
C LEU A 13 2.64 6.87 -5.48
N SER A 14 3.36 7.67 -6.25
CA SER A 14 3.57 7.46 -7.68
C SER A 14 4.48 6.29 -8.01
N THR A 15 5.21 5.73 -7.02
CA THR A 15 6.09 4.58 -7.25
C THR A 15 5.33 3.25 -7.27
N PHE A 16 4.09 3.23 -6.76
CA PHE A 16 3.28 2.02 -6.74
C PHE A 16 2.64 1.76 -8.10
N LYS A 17 2.86 0.57 -8.64
CA LYS A 17 2.21 0.06 -9.84
C LYS A 17 1.09 -0.89 -9.45
N PRO A 18 -0.19 -0.53 -9.69
CA PRO A 18 -1.29 -1.45 -9.41
C PRO A 18 -1.15 -2.71 -10.25
N ASN A 19 -1.15 -3.88 -9.59
CA ASN A 19 -1.16 -5.16 -10.29
C ASN A 19 -2.51 -5.35 -11.04
N PRO A 20 -2.51 -5.57 -12.37
CA PRO A 20 -3.75 -5.77 -13.14
C PRO A 20 -4.49 -7.06 -12.77
N ARG A 21 -3.80 -8.04 -12.18
CA ARG A 21 -4.38 -9.30 -11.67
C ARG A 21 -4.82 -9.19 -10.21
N ASN A 22 -5.15 -7.99 -9.74
CA ASN A 22 -5.61 -7.81 -8.37
C ASN A 22 -6.91 -8.60 -8.11
N ALA A 23 -6.80 -9.71 -7.39
CA ALA A 23 -7.90 -10.60 -7.10
C ALA A 23 -8.95 -9.99 -6.14
N ARG A 24 -8.63 -8.88 -5.43
CA ARG A 24 -9.55 -8.22 -4.50
C ARG A 24 -9.73 -6.75 -4.86
N THR A 25 -10.91 -6.42 -5.35
CA THR A 25 -11.35 -5.04 -5.55
C THR A 25 -12.20 -4.57 -4.36
N HIS A 26 -12.20 -3.27 -4.11
CA HIS A 26 -12.97 -2.67 -3.03
C HIS A 26 -13.99 -1.69 -3.61
N SER A 27 -15.20 -1.69 -3.07
CA SER A 27 -16.19 -0.66 -3.39
C SER A 27 -15.74 0.70 -2.87
N LYS A 28 -16.27 1.78 -3.45
CA LYS A 28 -15.98 3.16 -2.99
C LYS A 28 -16.26 3.35 -1.49
N LYS A 29 -17.29 2.69 -0.95
CA LYS A 29 -17.62 2.73 0.48
C LYS A 29 -16.50 2.11 1.32
N GLN A 30 -16.07 0.90 0.96
CA GLN A 30 -14.98 0.21 1.67
C GLN A 30 -13.66 0.99 1.60
N ILE A 31 -13.37 1.63 0.47
CA ILE A 31 -12.16 2.47 0.35
C ILE A 31 -12.24 3.66 1.32
N ARG A 32 -13.42 4.27 1.52
CA ARG A 32 -13.59 5.34 2.51
C ARG A 32 -13.41 4.83 3.94
N GLU A 33 -13.97 3.68 4.29
CA GLU A 33 -13.77 3.08 5.62
C GLU A 33 -12.27 2.83 5.91
N ILE A 34 -11.52 2.40 4.89
CA ILE A 34 -10.05 2.26 4.99
C ILE A 34 -9.38 3.63 5.15
N ALA A 35 -9.83 4.66 4.43
CA ALA A 35 -9.31 6.03 4.54
C ALA A 35 -9.56 6.62 5.94
N ASP A 36 -10.76 6.44 6.49
CA ASP A 36 -11.13 6.92 7.82
C ASP A 36 -10.27 6.23 8.90
N SER A 37 -10.06 4.90 8.76
CA SER A 37 -9.16 4.15 9.64
C SER A 37 -7.72 4.66 9.56
N ILE A 38 -7.20 4.92 8.35
CA ILE A 38 -5.86 5.49 8.15
C ILE A 38 -5.76 6.90 8.74
N ALA A 39 -6.81 7.72 8.64
CA ALA A 39 -6.81 9.07 9.20
C ALA A 39 -6.77 9.03 10.74
N ALA A 40 -7.49 8.09 11.35
CA ALA A 40 -7.55 7.93 12.80
C ALA A 40 -6.28 7.32 13.40
N PHE A 41 -5.70 6.30 12.75
CA PHE A 41 -4.63 5.48 13.34
C PHE A 41 -3.29 5.58 12.60
N GLY A 42 -3.26 6.26 11.46
CA GLY A 42 -2.11 6.26 10.56
C GLY A 42 -1.96 4.97 9.74
N PHE A 43 -0.85 4.88 9.02
CA PHE A 43 -0.49 3.70 8.22
C PHE A 43 0.16 2.61 9.10
N VAL A 44 -0.69 1.83 9.77
CA VAL A 44 -0.24 0.72 10.64
C VAL A 44 0.31 -0.44 9.81
N MET A 45 -0.35 -0.76 8.70
CA MET A 45 0.06 -1.83 7.79
C MET A 45 0.60 -1.24 6.48
N PRO A 46 1.85 -1.55 6.09
CA PRO A 46 2.44 -1.05 4.86
C PRO A 46 1.76 -1.63 3.61
N ILE A 47 2.05 -1.03 2.46
CA ILE A 47 1.75 -1.62 1.15
C ILE A 47 2.91 -2.55 0.78
N LEU A 48 2.58 -3.77 0.38
CA LEU A 48 3.55 -4.77 -0.04
C LEU A 48 3.73 -4.71 -1.55
N THR A 49 4.98 -4.62 -1.99
CA THR A 49 5.34 -4.64 -3.41
C THR A 49 6.47 -5.63 -3.68
N ASP A 50 6.58 -6.01 -4.95
CA ASP A 50 7.81 -6.59 -5.49
C ASP A 50 8.90 -5.52 -5.70
N ASP A 51 10.05 -5.95 -6.19
CA ASP A 51 11.24 -5.10 -6.44
C ASP A 51 10.99 -4.06 -7.56
N ASN A 52 10.00 -4.28 -8.42
CA ASN A 52 9.64 -3.38 -9.51
C ASN A 52 8.57 -2.35 -9.11
N GLY A 53 8.15 -2.35 -7.84
CA GLY A 53 7.10 -1.49 -7.29
C GLY A 53 5.69 -1.96 -7.61
N MET A 54 5.51 -3.18 -8.13
CA MET A 54 4.19 -3.75 -8.37
C MET A 54 3.56 -4.18 -7.06
N ILE A 55 2.32 -3.75 -6.82
CA ILE A 55 1.62 -4.05 -5.58
C ILE A 55 1.22 -5.53 -5.56
N ILE A 56 1.76 -6.26 -4.60
CA ILE A 56 1.35 -7.63 -4.29
C ILE A 56 0.12 -7.59 -3.39
N ALA A 57 0.14 -6.71 -2.37
CA ALA A 57 -0.98 -6.54 -1.44
C ALA A 57 -1.10 -5.09 -0.93
N GLY A 58 -2.34 -4.63 -0.75
CA GLY A 58 -2.64 -3.33 -0.16
C GLY A 58 -3.22 -2.30 -1.12
N HIS A 59 -3.78 -2.70 -2.28
CA HIS A 59 -4.42 -1.79 -3.24
C HIS A 59 -5.48 -0.89 -2.61
N GLY A 60 -6.31 -1.41 -1.70
CA GLY A 60 -7.30 -0.60 -0.98
C GLY A 60 -6.67 0.53 -0.15
N ARG A 61 -5.49 0.30 0.44
CA ARG A 61 -4.75 1.33 1.18
C ARG A 61 -4.15 2.38 0.25
N LEU A 62 -3.71 1.98 -0.95
CA LEU A 62 -3.25 2.93 -1.97
C LEU A 62 -4.40 3.85 -2.41
N GLU A 63 -5.59 3.31 -2.69
CA GLU A 63 -6.73 4.12 -3.09
C GLU A 63 -7.20 5.03 -1.95
N ALA A 64 -7.29 4.51 -0.72
CA ALA A 64 -7.58 5.32 0.45
C ALA A 64 -6.55 6.44 0.65
N ALA A 65 -5.27 6.16 0.39
CA ALA A 65 -4.22 7.14 0.47
C ALA A 65 -4.37 8.31 -0.52
N LYS A 66 -4.82 8.01 -1.73
CA LYS A 66 -5.13 9.01 -2.76
C LYS A 66 -6.30 9.90 -2.31
N ILE A 67 -7.36 9.30 -1.75
CA ILE A 67 -8.52 10.05 -1.21
C ILE A 67 -8.08 11.06 -0.15
N LEU A 68 -7.18 10.64 0.75
CA LEU A 68 -6.66 11.51 1.81
C LEU A 68 -5.65 12.57 1.32
N GLY A 69 -5.32 12.61 0.03
CA GLY A 69 -4.41 13.61 -0.55
C GLY A 69 -2.96 13.49 -0.08
N LEU A 70 -2.56 12.33 0.40
CA LEU A 70 -1.26 12.17 1.05
C LEU A 70 -0.15 11.89 0.03
N ARG A 71 1.03 12.48 0.23
CA ARG A 71 2.13 12.46 -0.76
C ARG A 71 3.11 11.28 -0.60
N ARG A 72 3.23 10.72 0.60
CA ARG A 72 4.17 9.63 0.94
C ARG A 72 3.53 8.55 1.81
N ARG A 73 4.04 7.33 1.69
CA ARG A 73 3.55 6.12 2.40
C ARG A 73 4.62 5.16 2.84
N ARG A 74 4.30 4.42 3.90
CA ARG A 74 5.04 3.24 4.33
C ARG A 74 4.83 2.08 3.36
N GLN A 75 5.89 1.71 2.67
CA GLN A 75 6.04 0.52 1.82
C GLN A 75 6.87 -0.51 2.57
N SER A 76 6.53 -1.78 2.45
CA SER A 76 7.37 -2.90 2.87
C SER A 76 7.82 -3.67 1.64
N PHE A 77 9.10 -3.98 1.57
CA PHE A 77 9.66 -4.86 0.53
C PHE A 77 9.62 -6.31 1.02
N TRP A 78 9.09 -7.21 0.19
CA TRP A 78 9.22 -8.65 0.36
C TRP A 78 9.38 -9.28 -1.03
N THR A 79 10.49 -9.97 -1.23
CA THR A 79 10.70 -10.81 -2.41
C THR A 79 9.92 -12.11 -2.18
N VAL A 80 8.83 -12.31 -2.94
CA VAL A 80 8.07 -13.58 -3.00
C VAL A 80 8.66 -14.53 -4.02
#